data_AF-A0A368TR91-F1
#
_entry.id   AF-A0A368TR91-F1
#
_cell.length_a   1.000
_cell.length_b   1.000
_cell.length_c   1.000
_cell.angle_alpha   90.00
_cell.angle_beta   90.00
_cell.angle_gamma   90.00
#
_symmetry.space_group_name_H-M   'P 1'
#
loop_
_entity.id
_entity.type
_entity.pdbx_description
1 polymer ?
#
loop_
_entity_poly.entity_id
_entity_poly.type
_entity_poly.pdbx_seq_one_letter_code
_entity_poly.pdbx_strand_id
1 'polypeptide(L)'
;MASVFGRMTESVLSLLGEDALLRGAVPCKVNIEHDVQLVGMDAERAQSRGDLVTNSDVITLAKRHNPKGGDSLKFTGTGPHAGRSFRLETMIEDNGYSRRYIVIETTVP
;
A
#
# COMPACT_ATOMS: atom_id res chain seq x y z
N MET A 1 -25.46 4.64 -3.06
CA MET A 1 -24.75 3.49 -2.44
C MET A 1 -23.22 3.65 -2.38
N ALA A 2 -22.56 4.26 -3.37
CA ALA A 2 -21.10 4.49 -3.37
C ALA A 2 -20.53 5.19 -2.10
N SER A 3 -21.26 6.16 -1.53
CA SER A 3 -20.78 6.92 -0.37
C SER A 3 -20.55 6.09 0.91
N VAL A 4 -21.22 4.95 1.09
CA VAL A 4 -21.10 4.16 2.33
C VAL A 4 -19.79 3.35 2.35
N PHE A 5 -19.42 2.75 1.22
CA PHE A 5 -18.19 1.97 1.11
C PHE A 5 -16.94 2.85 1.23
N GLY A 6 -16.97 4.05 0.63
CA GLY A 6 -15.90 5.04 0.83
C GLY A 6 -15.73 5.45 2.29
N ARG A 7 -16.83 5.69 3.01
CA ARG A 7 -16.77 5.98 4.46
C ARG A 7 -16.20 4.82 5.26
N MET A 8 -16.55 3.57 4.94
CA MET A 8 -16.01 2.40 5.64
C MET A 8 -14.50 2.25 5.43
N THR A 9 -14.00 2.40 4.20
CA THR A 9 -12.56 2.35 3.91
C THR A 9 -11.80 3.47 4.65
N GLU A 10 -12.36 4.67 4.68
CA GLU A 10 -11.78 5.78 5.45
C GLU A 10 -11.84 5.52 6.96
N SER A 11 -12.91 4.93 7.48
CA SER A 11 -13.01 4.54 8.89
C SER A 11 -11.95 3.51 9.27
N VAL A 12 -11.71 2.48 8.44
CA VAL A 12 -10.67 1.47 8.70
C VAL A 12 -9.28 2.11 8.71
N LEU A 13 -8.97 2.95 7.73
CA LEU A 13 -7.68 3.69 7.72
C LEU A 13 -7.59 4.70 8.86
N SER A 14 -8.69 5.28 9.32
CA SER A 14 -8.68 6.18 10.47
C SER A 14 -8.44 5.46 11.79
N LEU A 15 -8.87 4.20 11.89
CA LEU A 15 -8.79 3.40 13.11
C LEU A 15 -7.48 2.62 13.21
N LEU A 16 -7.03 2.03 12.09
CA LEU A 16 -5.88 1.13 12.04
C LEU A 16 -4.69 1.70 11.27
N GLY A 17 -4.89 2.81 10.55
CA GLY A 17 -3.84 3.40 9.73
C GLY A 17 -2.85 4.25 10.55
N GLU A 18 -1.59 4.16 10.18
CA GLU A 18 -0.51 4.98 10.69
C GLU A 18 -0.36 6.27 9.88
N ASP A 19 0.19 7.31 10.50
CA ASP A 19 0.46 8.59 9.82
C ASP A 19 1.67 8.47 8.90
N ALA A 20 1.50 8.92 7.66
CA ALA A 20 2.55 8.95 6.65
C ALA A 20 2.46 10.18 5.74
N LEU A 21 3.57 10.46 5.06
CA LEU A 21 3.70 11.43 3.98
C LEU A 21 3.90 10.70 2.65
N LEU A 22 2.92 10.84 1.76
CA LEU A 22 3.02 10.39 0.37
C LEU A 22 3.73 11.47 -0.46
N ARG A 23 4.72 11.05 -1.25
CA ARG A 23 5.60 11.91 -2.07
C ARG A 23 6.24 13.06 -1.25
N GLY A 24 6.47 12.81 0.04
CA GLY A 24 7.05 13.78 0.98
C GLY A 24 6.17 14.99 1.34
N ALA A 25 4.96 15.12 0.78
CA ALA A 25 4.17 16.36 0.93
C ALA A 25 2.68 16.14 1.19
N VAL A 26 2.15 14.92 0.99
CA VAL A 26 0.72 14.64 1.17
C VAL A 26 0.52 13.84 2.45
N PRO A 27 0.05 14.45 3.55
CA PRO A 27 -0.30 13.73 4.76
C PRO A 27 -1.44 12.75 4.48
N CYS A 28 -1.29 11.52 4.92
CA CYS A 28 -2.27 10.47 4.74
C CYS A 28 -2.18 9.42 5.86
N LYS A 29 -3.26 8.64 5.99
CA LYS A 29 -3.29 7.43 6.81
C LYS A 29 -3.07 6.21 5.92
N VAL A 30 -2.22 5.31 6.37
CA VAL A 30 -1.83 4.11 5.62
C VAL A 30 -1.89 2.88 6.50
N ASN A 31 -2.38 1.77 5.95
CA ASN A 31 -2.25 0.46 6.59
C ASN A 31 -1.18 -0.34 5.84
N ILE A 32 -0.29 -1.00 6.57
CA ILE A 32 0.70 -1.92 6.01
C ILE A 32 0.40 -3.33 6.52
N GLU A 33 0.40 -4.28 5.60
CA GLU A 33 0.26 -5.72 5.86
C GLU A 33 1.57 -6.39 5.45
N HIS A 34 2.17 -7.16 6.37
CA HIS A 34 3.39 -7.92 6.10
C HIS A 34 3.10 -9.35 5.69
N ASP A 35 4.02 -9.95 4.94
CA ASP A 35 3.98 -11.37 4.54
C ASP A 35 2.67 -11.77 3.83
N VAL A 36 2.09 -10.86 3.04
CA VAL A 36 0.87 -11.15 2.28
C VAL A 36 1.22 -12.14 1.17
N GLN A 37 0.56 -13.30 1.17
CA GLN A 37 0.67 -14.29 0.10
C GLN A 37 -0.08 -13.81 -1.13
N LEU A 38 0.66 -13.59 -2.22
CA LEU A 38 0.12 -13.22 -3.51
C LEU A 38 0.23 -14.42 -4.45
N VAL A 39 -0.91 -14.85 -4.99
CA VAL A 39 -1.00 -15.97 -5.93
C VAL A 39 -1.09 -15.42 -7.35
N GLY A 40 -0.19 -15.83 -8.24
CA GLY A 40 -0.29 -15.53 -9.68
C GLY A 40 0.07 -14.11 -10.11
N MET A 41 0.65 -13.28 -9.23
CA MET A 41 1.11 -11.92 -9.58
C MET A 41 2.51 -11.95 -10.21
N ASP A 42 2.61 -12.54 -11.40
CA ASP A 42 3.78 -12.35 -12.29
C ASP A 42 3.53 -12.83 -13.72
N ALA A 43 2.37 -12.52 -14.32
CA ALA A 43 2.04 -13.00 -15.67
C ALA A 43 3.04 -12.54 -16.77
N GLU A 44 3.82 -11.48 -16.54
CA GLU A 44 4.84 -11.00 -17.50
C GLU A 44 6.29 -11.45 -17.17
N ARG A 45 6.60 -11.91 -15.95
CA ARG A 45 7.92 -12.47 -15.59
C ARG A 45 7.94 -13.98 -15.38
N ALA A 46 6.79 -14.62 -15.19
CA ALA A 46 6.67 -16.06 -14.98
C ALA A 46 6.28 -16.81 -16.25
N GLN A 47 7.12 -16.76 -17.29
CA GLN A 47 7.14 -17.83 -18.29
C GLN A 47 8.01 -18.98 -17.78
N SER A 48 7.57 -19.67 -16.73
CA SER A 48 7.84 -21.11 -16.48
C SER A 48 7.45 -21.51 -15.05
N ARG A 49 6.55 -22.49 -14.98
CA ARG A 49 6.04 -23.24 -13.81
C ARG A 49 4.89 -22.59 -13.04
N GLY A 50 3.75 -23.30 -13.08
CA GLY A 50 2.52 -22.96 -12.35
C GLY A 50 2.73 -22.92 -10.83
N ASP A 51 1.92 -22.08 -10.21
CA ASP A 51 1.78 -21.81 -8.77
C ASP A 51 3.00 -21.20 -8.06
N LEU A 52 3.47 -20.04 -8.55
CA LEU A 52 4.33 -19.17 -7.75
C LEU A 52 3.47 -18.41 -6.73
N VAL A 53 3.60 -18.76 -5.45
CA VAL A 53 3.13 -17.96 -4.31
C VAL A 53 4.30 -17.13 -3.82
N THR A 54 4.14 -15.81 -3.78
CA THR A 54 5.18 -14.89 -3.26
C THR A 54 4.66 -14.17 -2.03
N ASN A 55 5.49 -14.04 -1.00
CA ASN A 55 5.20 -13.18 0.15
C ASN A 55 5.65 -11.76 -0.16
N SER A 56 4.83 -10.77 0.17
CA SER A 56 5.16 -9.36 -0.05
C SER A 56 4.49 -8.47 0.98
N ASP A 57 5.10 -7.33 1.25
CA ASP A 57 4.48 -6.27 2.03
C ASP A 57 3.51 -5.49 1.14
N VAL A 58 2.32 -5.20 1.69
CA VAL A 58 1.25 -4.51 0.98
C VAL A 58 0.82 -3.27 1.75
N ILE A 59 0.78 -2.13 1.07
CA ILE A 59 0.24 -0.89 1.62
C ILE A 59 -1.11 -0.57 1.00
N THR A 60 -2.07 -0.22 1.87
CA THR A 60 -3.38 0.30 1.50
C THR A 60 -3.43 1.82 1.71
N LEU A 61 -3.81 2.55 0.65
CA LEU A 61 -3.91 4.01 0.61
C LEU A 61 -5.28 4.44 0.08
N ALA A 62 -5.80 5.57 0.55
CA ALA A 62 -7.01 6.15 -0.02
C ALA A 62 -6.77 6.66 -1.45
N LYS A 63 -7.63 6.26 -2.39
CA LYS A 63 -7.55 6.60 -3.82
C LYS A 63 -7.57 8.10 -4.08
N ARG A 64 -8.24 8.88 -3.21
CA ARG A 64 -8.31 10.35 -3.29
C ARG A 64 -6.95 11.05 -3.27
N HIS A 65 -5.91 10.41 -2.73
CA HIS A 65 -4.54 10.93 -2.75
C HIS A 65 -3.81 10.70 -4.09
N ASN A 66 -4.51 10.03 -5.02
CA ASN A 66 -4.02 9.59 -6.32
C ASN A 66 -2.63 8.92 -6.23
N PRO A 67 -2.46 7.87 -5.41
CA PRO A 67 -1.20 7.14 -5.36
C PRO A 67 -0.98 6.36 -6.65
N LYS A 68 0.29 6.24 -7.06
CA LYS A 68 0.74 5.49 -8.24
C LYS A 68 2.03 4.72 -7.95
N GLY A 69 2.32 3.70 -8.76
CA GLY A 69 3.62 3.02 -8.74
C GLY A 69 4.77 4.01 -8.94
N GLY A 70 5.85 3.80 -8.22
CA GLY A 70 7.03 4.66 -8.11
C GLY A 70 6.94 5.75 -7.03
N ASP A 71 5.76 6.03 -6.47
CA ASP A 71 5.63 7.03 -5.40
C ASP A 71 6.37 6.59 -4.13
N SER A 72 6.96 7.55 -3.42
CA SER A 72 7.55 7.34 -2.10
C SER A 72 6.53 7.56 -1.00
N LEU A 73 6.66 6.79 0.08
CA LEU A 73 5.85 6.91 1.28
C LEU A 73 6.78 6.88 2.50
N LYS A 74 6.64 7.84 3.40
CA LYS A 74 7.40 7.89 4.65
C LYS A 74 6.45 7.92 5.83
N PHE A 75 6.60 6.97 6.75
CA PHE A 75 5.84 6.97 8.00
C PHE A 75 6.37 8.07 8.94
N THR A 76 5.48 8.90 9.46
CA THR A 76 5.82 10.10 10.25
C THR A 76 5.20 10.12 11.66
N GLY A 77 4.39 9.12 12.00
CA GLY A 77 3.76 9.00 13.33
C GLY A 77 4.68 8.39 14.38
N THR A 78 4.09 7.93 15.48
CA THR A 78 4.75 7.20 16.58
C THR A 78 4.42 5.70 16.57
N GLY A 79 3.88 5.20 15.45
CA GLY A 79 3.55 3.79 15.28
C GLY A 79 4.79 2.91 15.05
N PRO A 80 4.60 1.59 14.94
CA PRO A 80 5.70 0.63 14.75
C PRO A 80 6.52 0.90 13.49
N HIS A 81 5.96 1.61 12.50
CA HIS A 81 6.64 1.92 11.25
C HIS A 81 7.25 3.32 11.22
N ALA A 82 7.18 4.08 12.31
CA ALA A 82 7.71 5.44 12.41
C ALA A 82 9.14 5.56 11.86
N GLY A 83 9.35 6.47 10.91
CA GLY A 83 10.65 6.72 10.29
C GLY A 83 10.99 5.79 9.12
N ARG A 84 10.29 4.66 8.94
CA ARG A 84 10.47 3.77 7.78
C ARG A 84 9.94 4.42 6.51
N SER A 85 10.60 4.13 5.40
CA SER A 85 10.26 4.66 4.08
C SER A 85 10.10 3.52 3.09
N PHE A 86 9.11 3.65 2.21
CA PHE A 86 8.74 2.63 1.25
C PHE A 86 8.52 3.26 -0.13
N ARG A 87 8.71 2.45 -1.18
CA ARG A 87 8.31 2.77 -2.55
C ARG A 87 7.14 1.89 -2.96
N LEU A 88 6.11 2.49 -3.57
CA LEU A 88 5.00 1.75 -4.15
C LEU A 88 5.47 1.10 -5.45
N GLU A 89 5.37 -0.22 -5.60
CA GLU A 89 5.78 -0.92 -6.82
C GLU A 89 4.58 -1.19 -7.73
N THR A 90 3.88 -2.30 -7.44
CA THR A 90 2.83 -2.85 -8.28
C THR A 90 1.50 -2.61 -7.60
N MET A 91 0.55 -1.98 -8.32
CA MET A 91 -0.83 -1.90 -7.86
C MET A 91 -1.49 -3.27 -8.00
N ILE A 92 -2.02 -3.79 -6.90
CA ILE A 92 -2.62 -5.12 -6.85
C ILE A 92 -4.15 -5.08 -6.73
N GLU A 93 -4.70 -3.95 -6.28
CA GLU A 93 -6.14 -3.77 -6.12
C GLU A 93 -6.52 -2.28 -6.20
N ASP A 94 -7.65 -1.98 -6.85
CA ASP A 94 -8.36 -0.69 -6.78
C ASP A 94 -9.86 -0.99 -6.64
N ASN A 95 -10.44 -0.71 -5.48
CA ASN A 95 -11.86 -0.98 -5.20
C ASN A 95 -12.75 0.27 -5.39
N GLY A 96 -12.21 1.34 -5.99
CA GLY A 96 -12.90 2.61 -6.15
C GLY A 96 -12.69 3.60 -5.01
N TYR A 97 -12.21 3.18 -3.84
CA TYR A 97 -12.00 4.05 -2.66
C TYR A 97 -10.59 3.97 -2.10
N SER A 98 -9.99 2.78 -2.09
CA SER A 98 -8.58 2.55 -1.77
C SER A 98 -7.87 1.85 -2.91
N ARG A 99 -6.54 1.99 -2.89
CA ARG A 99 -5.63 1.22 -3.72
C ARG A 99 -4.65 0.48 -2.85
N ARG A 100 -4.30 -0.74 -3.25
CA ARG A 100 -3.31 -1.58 -2.59
C ARG A 100 -2.10 -1.75 -3.50
N TYR A 101 -0.93 -1.64 -2.92
CA TYR A 101 0.34 -1.74 -3.62
C TYR A 101 1.26 -2.73 -2.92
N ILE A 102 1.95 -3.57 -3.69
CA ILE A 102 3.20 -4.19 -3.23
C ILE A 102 4.19 -3.06 -2.98
N VAL A 103 4.94 -3.14 -1.88
CA VAL A 103 5.93 -2.14 -1.52
C VAL A 103 7.29 -2.75 -1.25
N ILE A 104 8.33 -1.92 -1.41
CA ILE A 104 9.69 -2.24 -1.03
C ILE A 104 10.16 -1.20 -0.03
N GLU A 105 10.73 -1.64 1.08
CA GLU A 105 11.37 -0.73 2.03
C GLU A 105 12.60 -0.09 1.39
N THR A 106 12.64 1.24 1.42
CA THR A 106 13.77 2.02 0.94
C THR A 106 14.60 2.43 2.14
N THR A 107 15.82 1.94 2.22
CA THR A 107 16.82 2.49 3.13
C THR A 107 17.17 3.89 2.64
N VAL A 108 16.82 4.91 3.41
CA VAL A 108 17.42 6.23 3.22
C VAL A 108 18.87 6.09 3.72
N PRO A 109 19.88 6.38 2.88
CA PRO A 109 21.28 6.35 3.31
C PRO A 109 21.57 7.32 4.46
#